data_AF-A0A5C9E357-F1
#
_entry.id   AF-A0A5C9E357-F1
#
_cell.length_a   1.000
_cell.length_b   1.000
_cell.length_c   1.000
_cell.angle_alpha   90.00
_cell.angle_beta   90.00
_cell.angle_gamma   90.00
#
_symmetry.space_group_name_H-M   'P 1'
#
loop_
_entity.id
_entity.type
_entity.pdbx_description
1 polymer ?
#
loop_
_entity_poly.entity_id
_entity_poly.type
_entity_poly.pdbx_seq_one_letter_code
_entity_poly.pdbx_strand_id
1 'polypeptide(L)'
;MNNKKSFILCIVAGALLLLANAVGSLGIFALLGQVSTIPELEPIVPIITMILWVLNIIANLGGIGVIIGGYLLTTAKVGTGKFIIGIAAGMGLIGMIIGIIQIIYVSGFGAALDFFGAVLYSVGGFGAILSIVARRMASTE
;
A
#
# COMPACT_ATOMS: atom_id res chain seq x y z
N MET A 1 -0.94 -28.96 -0.43
CA MET A 1 -1.26 -27.55 -0.18
C MET A 1 -2.02 -27.02 -1.38
N ASN A 2 -3.33 -26.81 -1.27
CA ASN A 2 -4.06 -26.13 -2.34
C ASN A 2 -3.58 -24.67 -2.41
N ASN A 3 -3.58 -24.10 -3.62
CA ASN A 3 -3.22 -22.69 -3.88
C ASN A 3 -1.80 -22.23 -3.46
N LYS A 4 -0.79 -23.13 -3.47
CA LYS A 4 0.61 -22.78 -3.13
C LYS A 4 1.18 -21.61 -3.96
N LYS A 5 0.81 -21.53 -5.25
CA LYS A 5 1.21 -20.42 -6.14
C LYS A 5 0.65 -19.08 -5.67
N SER A 6 -0.65 -19.02 -5.33
CA SER A 6 -1.27 -17.80 -4.80
C SER A 6 -0.70 -17.38 -3.45
N PHE A 7 -0.32 -18.33 -2.59
CA PHE A 7 0.31 -18.00 -1.31
C PHE A 7 1.68 -17.33 -1.49
N ILE A 8 2.54 -17.88 -2.36
CA ILE A 8 3.84 -17.29 -2.66
C ILE A 8 3.67 -15.88 -3.23
N LEU A 9 2.73 -15.69 -4.15
CA LEU A 9 2.43 -14.37 -4.70
C LEU A 9 1.94 -13.38 -3.63
N CYS A 10 1.15 -13.83 -2.63
CA CYS A 10 0.74 -12.97 -1.52
C CYS A 10 1.89 -12.60 -0.59
N ILE A 11 2.85 -13.51 -0.35
CA ILE A 11 4.06 -13.19 0.43
C ILE A 11 4.87 -12.11 -0.29
N VAL A 12 5.12 -12.30 -1.58
CA VAL A 12 5.88 -11.33 -2.39
C VAL A 12 5.13 -10.00 -2.45
N ALA A 13 3.82 -10.02 -2.71
CA ALA A 13 2.98 -8.82 -2.71
C ALA A 13 3.03 -8.07 -1.38
N GLY A 14 2.86 -8.77 -0.26
CA GLY A 14 2.91 -8.18 1.07
C GLY A 14 4.28 -7.59 1.41
N ALA A 15 5.36 -8.30 1.06
CA ALA A 15 6.72 -7.77 1.23
C ALA A 15 6.96 -6.50 0.41
N LEU A 16 6.51 -6.47 -0.86
CA LEU A 16 6.60 -5.28 -1.70
C LEU A 16 5.80 -4.10 -1.14
N LEU A 17 4.61 -4.34 -0.59
CA LEU A 17 3.80 -3.30 0.05
C LEU A 17 4.47 -2.75 1.32
N LEU A 18 5.11 -3.60 2.12
CA LEU A 18 5.89 -3.18 3.30
C LEU A 18 7.13 -2.37 2.90
N LEU A 19 7.84 -2.79 1.85
CA LEU A 19 8.98 -2.04 1.31
C LEU A 19 8.54 -0.67 0.77
N ALA A 20 7.44 -0.62 0.04
CA ALA A 20 6.87 0.64 -0.46
C ALA A 20 6.50 1.59 0.69
N ASN A 21 5.93 1.06 1.78
CA ASN A 21 5.68 1.83 2.99
C ASN A 21 6.97 2.39 3.60
N ALA A 22 7.99 1.55 3.77
CA ALA A 22 9.26 1.95 4.37
C ALA A 22 9.93 3.07 3.57
N VAL A 23 9.98 2.94 2.24
CA VAL A 23 10.57 3.96 1.36
C VAL A 23 9.77 5.27 1.39
N GLY A 24 8.43 5.19 1.32
CA GLY A 24 7.58 6.37 1.38
C GLY A 24 7.68 7.11 2.71
N SER A 25 7.71 6.35 3.82
CA SER A 25 7.80 6.92 5.16
C SER A 25 9.13 7.61 5.40
N LEU A 26 10.25 7.03 4.95
CA LEU A 26 11.58 7.64 5.08
C LEU A 26 11.65 8.99 4.35
N GLY A 27 11.08 9.09 3.14
CA GLY A 27 11.04 10.34 2.39
C GLY A 27 10.25 11.44 3.12
N ILE A 28 9.11 11.10 3.72
CA ILE A 28 8.29 12.06 4.47
C ILE A 28 8.97 12.50 5.77
N PHE A 29 9.60 11.58 6.51
CA PHE A 29 10.35 11.93 7.72
C PHE A 29 11.59 12.79 7.41
N ALA A 30 12.26 12.58 6.27
CA ALA A 30 13.36 13.43 5.83
C ALA A 30 12.89 14.86 5.51
N LEU A 31 11.75 15.02 4.84
CA LEU A 31 11.15 16.33 4.59
C LEU A 31 10.75 17.03 5.90
N LEU A 32 10.22 16.29 6.87
CA LEU A 32 9.92 16.81 8.19
C LEU A 32 11.15 17.30 8.95
N GLY A 33 12.27 16.58 8.85
CA GLY A 33 13.54 17.01 9.42
C GLY A 33 14.07 18.30 8.79
N GLN A 34 13.74 18.57 7.51
CA GLN A 34 14.05 19.87 6.88
C GLN A 34 13.10 20.96 7.38
N VAL A 35 11.80 20.67 7.47
CA VAL A 35 10.78 21.62 7.96
C VAL A 35 11.01 22.00 9.42
N SER A 36 11.53 21.09 10.24
CA SER A 36 11.86 21.37 11.65
C SER A 36 13.03 22.32 11.85
N THR A 37 13.75 22.68 10.78
CA THR A 37 14.78 23.73 10.86
C THR A 37 14.20 25.14 10.76
N ILE A 38 12.91 25.26 10.43
CA ILE A 38 12.17 26.53 10.33
C ILE A 38 11.52 26.82 11.69
N PRO A 39 11.95 27.85 12.44
CA PRO A 39 11.49 28.13 13.80
C PRO A 39 9.97 28.31 13.93
N GLU A 40 9.33 28.88 12.90
CA GLU A 40 7.89 29.14 12.89
C GLU A 40 7.04 27.86 12.78
N LEU A 41 7.59 26.79 12.23
CA LEU A 41 6.89 25.51 12.03
C LEU A 41 7.26 24.46 13.09
N GLU A 42 8.29 24.70 13.90
CA GLU A 42 8.73 23.83 15.00
C GLU A 42 7.58 23.32 15.91
N PRO A 43 6.60 24.16 16.33
CA PRO A 43 5.54 23.70 17.24
C PRO A 43 4.59 22.68 16.60
N ILE A 44 4.47 22.69 15.26
CA ILE A 44 3.56 21.81 14.51
C ILE A 44 4.22 20.46 14.20
N VAL A 45 5.55 20.42 14.08
CA VAL A 45 6.34 19.21 13.80
C VAL A 45 5.92 17.99 14.63
N PRO A 46 5.85 18.04 15.98
CA PRO A 46 5.52 16.86 16.78
C PRO A 46 4.10 16.33 16.53
N ILE A 47 3.14 17.21 16.21
CA ILE A 47 1.77 16.83 15.87
C ILE A 47 1.77 16.05 14.55
N ILE A 48 2.45 16.57 13.53
CA ILE A 48 2.56 15.91 12.23
C ILE A 48 3.30 14.58 12.35
N THR A 49 4.39 14.53 13.13
CA THR A 49 5.14 13.29 13.41
C THR A 49 4.24 12.22 14.02
N MET A 50 3.39 12.58 15.01
CA MET A 50 2.44 11.64 15.62
C MET A 50 1.43 11.10 14.60
N ILE A 51 0.86 11.98 13.76
CA ILE A 51 -0.09 11.58 12.72
C ILE A 51 0.56 10.62 11.71
N LEU A 52 1.78 10.94 11.27
CA LEU A 52 2.52 10.08 10.34
C LEU A 52 2.90 8.74 10.93
N TRP A 53 3.18 8.69 12.23
CA TRP A 53 3.46 7.43 12.91
C TRP A 53 2.24 6.52 12.93
N VAL A 54 1.05 7.07 13.21
CA VAL A 54 -0.22 6.32 13.14
C VAL A 54 -0.51 5.84 11.72
N LEU A 55 -0.34 6.71 10.72
CA LEU A 55 -0.49 6.36 9.30
C LEU A 55 0.47 5.26 8.88
N ASN A 56 1.71 5.30 9.37
CA ASN A 56 2.72 4.27 9.10
C ASN A 56 2.27 2.89 9.60
N ILE A 57 1.75 2.82 10.83
CA ILE A 57 1.22 1.58 11.42
C ILE A 57 0.05 1.04 10.58
N ILE A 58 -0.91 1.90 10.22
CA ILE A 58 -2.08 1.49 9.42
C ILE A 58 -1.64 0.93 8.07
N ALA A 59 -0.68 1.58 7.42
CA ALA A 59 -0.21 1.13 6.11
C ALA A 59 0.62 -0.16 6.21
N ASN A 60 1.36 -0.40 7.30
CA ASN A 60 2.02 -1.68 7.57
C ASN A 60 1.02 -2.82 7.81
N LEU A 61 -0.11 -2.55 8.48
CA LEU A 61 -1.19 -3.52 8.65
C LEU A 61 -1.78 -3.98 7.30
N GLY A 62 -1.77 -3.12 6.28
CA GLY A 62 -2.16 -3.49 4.93
C GLY A 62 -1.26 -4.59 4.34
N GLY A 63 0.06 -4.41 4.37
CA GLY A 63 1.02 -5.41 3.88
C GLY A 63 0.93 -6.74 4.64
N ILE A 64 0.85 -6.67 5.97
CA ILE A 64 0.68 -7.83 6.84
C ILE A 64 -0.66 -8.54 6.55
N GLY A 65 -1.73 -7.77 6.32
CA GLY A 65 -3.04 -8.28 5.97
C GLY A 65 -3.04 -9.10 4.68
N VAL A 66 -2.26 -8.68 3.67
CA VAL A 66 -2.09 -9.47 2.43
C VAL A 66 -1.37 -10.80 2.70
N ILE A 67 -0.36 -10.82 3.58
CA ILE A 67 0.38 -12.05 3.93
C ILE A 67 -0.52 -13.02 4.71
N ILE A 68 -1.23 -12.53 5.73
CA ILE A 68 -2.15 -13.34 6.54
C ILE A 68 -3.32 -13.84 5.68
N GLY A 69 -3.88 -12.97 4.84
CA GLY A 69 -4.93 -13.33 3.89
C GLY A 69 -4.45 -14.40 2.91
N GLY A 70 -3.20 -14.31 2.45
CA GLY A 70 -2.54 -15.32 1.64
C GLY A 70 -2.41 -16.67 2.35
N TYR A 71 -2.02 -16.68 3.62
CA TYR A 71 -1.95 -17.91 4.42
C TYR A 71 -3.32 -18.60 4.51
N LEU A 72 -4.40 -17.84 4.71
CA LEU A 72 -5.76 -18.36 4.75
C LEU A 72 -6.23 -18.97 3.42
N LEU A 73 -5.66 -18.55 2.27
CA LEU A 73 -5.93 -19.17 0.96
C LEU A 73 -5.41 -20.61 0.86
N THR A 74 -4.46 -21.00 1.72
CA THR A 74 -3.92 -22.38 1.77
C THR A 74 -4.77 -23.31 2.64
N THR A 75 -5.72 -22.76 3.39
CA THR A 75 -6.63 -23.47 4.29
C THR A 75 -8.02 -23.61 3.65
N ALA A 76 -8.92 -24.42 4.23
CA ALA A 76 -10.31 -24.55 3.79
C ALA A 76 -11.14 -23.24 3.84
N LYS A 77 -10.57 -22.13 4.32
CA LYS A 77 -11.22 -20.80 4.44
C LYS A 77 -10.80 -19.83 3.32
N VAL A 78 -10.76 -20.31 2.08
CA VAL A 78 -10.36 -19.53 0.89
C VAL A 78 -11.19 -18.25 0.74
N GLY A 79 -12.49 -18.29 1.06
CA GLY A 79 -13.38 -17.11 1.00
C GLY A 79 -12.95 -15.98 1.95
N THR A 80 -12.62 -16.32 3.20
CA THR A 80 -12.16 -15.34 4.21
C THR A 80 -10.79 -14.76 3.83
N GLY A 81 -9.88 -15.58 3.29
CA GLY A 81 -8.59 -15.12 2.79
C GLY A 81 -8.74 -14.11 1.64
N LYS A 82 -9.62 -14.39 0.67
CA LYS A 82 -9.93 -13.46 -0.43
C LYS A 82 -10.55 -12.14 0.03
N PHE A 83 -11.30 -12.15 1.13
CA PHE A 83 -11.92 -10.94 1.69
C PHE A 83 -10.87 -10.04 2.35
N ILE A 84 -9.99 -10.61 3.18
CA ILE A 84 -8.92 -9.87 3.87
C ILE A 84 -7.96 -9.24 2.86
N ILE A 85 -7.52 -10.00 1.84
CA ILE A 85 -6.68 -9.45 0.76
C ILE A 85 -7.41 -8.32 0.02
N GLY A 86 -8.71 -8.48 -0.21
CA GLY A 86 -9.53 -7.46 -0.86
C GLY A 86 -9.59 -6.14 -0.10
N ILE A 87 -9.73 -6.19 1.23
CA ILE A 87 -9.71 -4.98 2.07
C ILE A 87 -8.30 -4.36 2.08
N ALA A 88 -7.28 -5.18 2.30
CA ALA A 88 -5.90 -4.72 2.38
C ALA A 88 -5.42 -4.05 1.08
N ALA A 89 -5.70 -4.67 -0.07
CA ALA A 89 -5.37 -4.11 -1.38
C ALA A 89 -6.31 -2.99 -1.81
N GLY A 90 -7.60 -3.10 -1.47
CA GLY A 90 -8.64 -2.15 -1.85
C GLY A 90 -8.42 -0.76 -1.26
N MET A 91 -7.97 -0.67 0.00
CA MET A 91 -7.64 0.61 0.63
C MET A 91 -6.50 1.34 -0.10
N GLY A 92 -5.47 0.60 -0.54
CA GLY A 92 -4.38 1.17 -1.35
C GLY A 92 -4.86 1.67 -2.71
N LEU A 93 -5.79 0.95 -3.33
CA LEU A 93 -6.37 1.29 -4.62
C LEU A 93 -7.27 2.54 -4.54
N ILE A 94 -8.04 2.69 -3.47
CA ILE A 94 -8.82 3.90 -3.18
C ILE A 94 -7.89 5.11 -3.03
N GLY A 95 -6.79 4.97 -2.27
CA GLY A 95 -5.78 6.02 -2.13
C GLY A 95 -5.18 6.46 -3.47
N MET A 96 -4.90 5.51 -4.36
CA MET A 96 -4.43 5.80 -5.71
C MET A 96 -5.44 6.61 -6.53
N ILE A 97 -6.73 6.23 -6.48
CA ILE A 97 -7.80 6.95 -7.18
C ILE A 97 -7.90 8.40 -6.68
N ILE A 98 -7.88 8.60 -5.36
CA ILE A 98 -7.93 9.95 -4.78
C ILE A 98 -6.73 10.79 -5.23
N GLY A 99 -5.52 10.20 -5.23
CA GLY A 99 -4.30 10.88 -5.68
C GLY A 99 -4.36 11.29 -7.15
N ILE A 100 -4.87 10.42 -8.03
CA ILE A 100 -5.07 10.73 -9.46
C ILE A 100 -6.06 11.88 -9.62
N ILE A 101 -7.20 11.83 -8.91
CA ILE A 101 -8.22 12.89 -8.97
C ILE A 101 -7.60 14.22 -8.53
N GLN A 102 -6.84 14.25 -7.44
CA GLN A 102 -6.19 15.46 -6.95
C GLN A 102 -5.20 16.05 -7.98
N ILE A 103 -4.40 15.21 -8.63
CA ILE A 103 -3.45 15.66 -9.66
C ILE A 103 -4.17 16.19 -10.89
N ILE A 104 -5.28 15.57 -11.30
CA ILE A 104 -6.13 16.09 -12.39
C ILE A 104 -6.59 17.51 -12.07
N TYR A 105 -7.05 17.75 -10.84
CA TYR A 105 -7.53 19.07 -10.43
C TYR A 105 -6.42 20.14 -10.33
N VAL A 106 -5.21 19.75 -9.91
CA VAL A 106 -4.12 20.71 -9.67
C VAL A 106 -3.26 20.94 -10.92
N SER A 107 -2.95 19.88 -11.66
CA SER A 107 -1.91 19.86 -12.71
C SER A 107 -2.44 19.42 -14.08
N GLY A 108 -3.73 19.07 -14.18
CA GLY A 108 -4.36 18.63 -15.42
C GLY A 108 -4.14 17.15 -15.77
N PHE A 109 -4.75 16.72 -16.87
CA PHE A 109 -4.85 15.31 -17.25
C PHE A 109 -3.50 14.68 -17.65
N GLY A 110 -2.58 15.45 -18.24
CA GLY A 110 -1.26 14.95 -18.63
C GLY A 110 -0.42 14.48 -17.45
N ALA A 111 -0.33 15.30 -16.40
CA ALA A 111 0.38 14.96 -15.17
C ALA A 111 -0.24 13.75 -14.44
N ALA A 112 -1.55 13.55 -14.58
CA ALA A 112 -2.24 12.40 -13.99
C ALA A 112 -1.85 11.08 -14.67
N LEU A 113 -1.62 11.08 -15.99
CA LEU A 113 -1.12 9.90 -16.71
C LEU A 113 0.32 9.56 -16.33
N ASP A 114 1.18 10.57 -16.20
CA ASP A 114 2.56 10.38 -15.76
C ASP A 114 2.62 9.84 -14.33
N PHE A 115 1.80 10.39 -13.43
CA PHE A 115 1.68 9.87 -12.07
C PHE A 115 1.15 8.43 -12.05
N PHE A 116 0.13 8.12 -12.84
CA PHE A 116 -0.40 6.77 -12.95
C PHE A 116 0.67 5.79 -13.45
N GLY A 117 1.44 6.18 -14.48
CA GLY A 117 2.59 5.42 -14.95
C GLY A 117 3.63 5.20 -13.85
N ALA A 118 4.01 6.26 -13.15
CA ALA A 118 4.97 6.18 -12.05
C ALA A 118 4.50 5.24 -10.92
N VAL A 119 3.22 5.28 -10.56
CA VAL A 119 2.64 4.39 -9.54
C VAL A 119 2.63 2.94 -10.02
N LEU A 120 2.28 2.66 -11.28
CA LEU A 120 2.29 1.30 -11.83
C LEU A 120 3.68 0.67 -11.84
N TYR A 121 4.72 1.46 -12.13
CA TYR A 121 6.10 1.00 -12.09
C TYR A 121 6.73 1.04 -10.69
N SER A 122 6.01 1.56 -9.69
CA SER A 122 6.49 1.60 -8.31
C SER A 122 6.36 0.25 -7.61
N VAL A 123 7.21 0.03 -6.60
CA VAL A 123 7.18 -1.16 -5.73
C VAL A 123 5.80 -1.36 -5.10
N GLY A 124 5.11 -0.27 -4.73
CA GLY A 124 3.77 -0.31 -4.14
C GLY A 124 2.69 -0.71 -5.14
N GLY A 125 2.75 -0.19 -6.37
CA GLY A 125 1.83 -0.55 -7.44
C GLY A 125 1.95 -2.02 -7.84
N PHE A 126 3.18 -2.52 -7.99
CA PHE A 126 3.44 -3.94 -8.22
C PHE A 126 2.90 -4.82 -7.10
N GLY A 127 3.15 -4.45 -5.84
CA GLY A 127 2.61 -5.15 -4.67
C GLY A 127 1.07 -5.23 -4.68
N ALA A 128 0.41 -4.12 -4.99
CA ALA A 128 -1.06 -4.07 -5.08
C ALA A 128 -1.60 -4.96 -6.21
N ILE A 129 -1.02 -4.91 -7.41
CA ILE A 129 -1.46 -5.73 -8.55
C ILE A 129 -1.24 -7.22 -8.25
N LEU A 130 -0.06 -7.59 -7.73
CA LEU A 130 0.25 -8.97 -7.36
C LEU A 130 -0.74 -9.52 -6.34
N SER A 131 -1.16 -8.72 -5.35
CA SER A 131 -2.16 -9.14 -4.36
C SER A 131 -3.53 -9.44 -5.00
N ILE A 132 -3.94 -8.65 -6.00
CA ILE A 132 -5.21 -8.84 -6.73
C ILE A 132 -5.13 -10.08 -7.62
N VAL A 133 -4.01 -10.28 -8.32
CA VAL A 133 -3.77 -11.47 -9.15
C VAL A 133 -3.76 -12.73 -8.28
N ALA A 134 -3.06 -12.71 -7.15
CA ALA A 134 -3.01 -13.83 -6.22
C ALA A 134 -4.41 -14.21 -5.69
N ARG A 135 -5.24 -13.20 -5.38
CA ARG A 135 -6.65 -13.37 -4.98
C ARG A 135 -7.48 -14.04 -6.08
N ARG A 136 -7.27 -13.65 -7.35
CA ARG A 136 -8.01 -14.20 -8.49
C ARG A 136 -7.58 -15.63 -8.84
N MET A 137 -6.30 -15.95 -8.68
CA MET A 137 -5.74 -17.28 -8.96
C MET A 137 -6.14 -18.35 -7.94
N ALA A 138 -6.47 -17.96 -6.70
CA ALA A 138 -6.90 -18.92 -5.71
C ALA A 138 -8.28 -19.48 -6.08
N SER A 139 -8.37 -20.79 -6.33
CA SER A 139 -9.62 -21.50 -6.60
C SER A 139 -10.02 -22.35 -5.39
N THR A 140 -11.30 -22.71 -5.29
CA THR A 140 -11.85 -23.56 -4.22
C THR A 140 -11.73 -25.06 -4.55
N GLU A 141 -11.01 -25.41 -5.61
CA GLU A 141 -10.73 -26.79 -6.01
C GLU A 141 -9.72 -27.49 -5.09
#